data_AF-A0AA36I3V9-F1
#
_entry.id   AF-A0AA36I3V9-F1
#
_cell.length_a   1.000
_cell.length_b   1.000
_cell.length_c   1.000
_cell.angle_alpha   90.00
_cell.angle_beta   90.00
_cell.angle_gamma   90.00
#
_symmetry.space_group_name_H-M   'P 1'
#
loop_
_entity.id
_entity.type
_entity.pdbx_description
1 polymer ?
#
loop_
_entity_poly.entity_id
_entity_poly.type
_entity_poly.pdbx_seq_one_letter_code
_entity_poly.pdbx_strand_id
1 'polypeptide(L)'
;MSGAKIDLSGAASAPAGGATSGGAGGAGGPGGAAGGYGYAGGLAEAALQDPTVQQQLKEVAYQKAQEGFEVAKVATAMAAEELGKYVQEGPAGISVLCFLGGLATTVIGILGLLNFGNGLTSPFTYVLNAYLMTFGVVTFLLEADVESLRSMRVLGRLSPWVERYQLEVFNRANFLTELRGRGLFYVFIGTLAVTQCFFCLTFIAGLWNLLMGILCLLKLGEHSEHRLWTAGEQAEHQRNIQRAGATHKAARDRIGMG
;
A
#
# COMPACT_ATOMS: atom_id res chain seq x y z
N MET A 1 -37.00 -7.39 12.20
CA MET A 1 -36.19 -6.48 11.36
C MET A 1 -35.78 -7.26 10.13
N SER A 2 -36.37 -6.91 8.99
CA SER A 2 -36.28 -7.67 7.74
C SER A 2 -34.91 -7.49 7.10
N GLY A 3 -34.15 -8.58 6.97
CA GLY A 3 -32.85 -8.58 6.30
C GLY A 3 -33.04 -8.45 4.80
N ALA A 4 -32.71 -7.29 4.24
CA ALA A 4 -32.60 -7.11 2.81
C ALA A 4 -31.40 -7.93 2.31
N LYS A 5 -31.68 -8.96 1.51
CA LYS A 5 -30.65 -9.69 0.77
C LYS A 5 -30.16 -8.76 -0.35
N ILE A 6 -28.93 -8.29 -0.24
CA ILE A 6 -28.26 -7.56 -1.31
C ILE A 6 -27.83 -8.60 -2.35
N ASP A 7 -28.47 -8.56 -3.50
CA ASP A 7 -28.15 -9.42 -4.65
C ASP A 7 -26.95 -8.82 -5.40
N LEU A 8 -25.78 -9.47 -5.30
CA LEU A 8 -24.52 -9.06 -5.93
C LEU A 8 -24.27 -9.80 -7.26
N SER A 9 -25.30 -10.36 -7.90
CA SER A 9 -25.16 -11.05 -9.18
C SER A 9 -24.91 -10.13 -10.39
N GLY A 10 -24.73 -8.83 -10.16
CA GLY A 10 -24.28 -7.87 -11.17
C GLY A 10 -22.79 -8.03 -11.49
N ALA A 11 -22.38 -9.22 -11.96
CA ALA A 11 -21.11 -9.40 -12.62
C ALA A 11 -21.12 -8.50 -13.87
N ALA A 12 -20.44 -7.36 -13.76
CA ALA A 12 -20.08 -6.56 -14.92
C ALA A 12 -19.30 -7.48 -15.87
N SER A 13 -19.98 -7.92 -16.92
CA SER A 13 -19.38 -8.58 -18.07
C SER A 13 -18.29 -7.66 -18.58
N ALA A 14 -17.04 -8.04 -18.35
CA ALA A 14 -15.90 -7.42 -19.01
C ALA A 14 -16.19 -7.39 -20.51
N PRO A 15 -15.99 -6.26 -21.21
CA PRO A 15 -16.12 -6.24 -22.65
C PRO A 15 -15.09 -7.22 -23.21
N ALA A 16 -15.59 -8.33 -23.74
CA ALA A 16 -14.80 -9.25 -24.54
C ALA A 16 -14.21 -8.42 -25.68
N GLY A 17 -12.91 -8.16 -25.61
CA GLY A 17 -12.15 -7.55 -26.68
C GLY A 17 -12.23 -8.46 -27.89
N GLY A 18 -13.21 -8.19 -28.76
CA GLY A 18 -13.37 -8.81 -30.05
C GLY A 18 -12.18 -8.43 -30.93
N ALA A 19 -11.13 -9.25 -30.88
CA ALA A 19 -10.13 -9.30 -31.93
C ALA A 19 -10.82 -9.83 -33.20
N THR A 20 -11.40 -8.92 -33.98
CA THR A 20 -11.81 -9.18 -35.36
C THR A 20 -10.56 -9.41 -36.19
N SER A 21 -10.07 -10.64 -36.16
CA SER A 21 -9.07 -11.12 -37.11
C SER A 21 -9.77 -11.36 -38.44
N GLY A 22 -9.68 -10.37 -39.34
CA GLY A 22 -10.04 -10.52 -40.74
C GLY A 22 -9.12 -11.53 -41.40
N GLY A 23 -9.55 -12.79 -41.47
CA GLY A 23 -8.88 -13.85 -42.22
C GLY A 23 -9.06 -13.63 -43.72
N ALA A 24 -8.10 -12.98 -44.36
CA ALA A 24 -7.89 -13.10 -45.79
C ALA A 24 -7.10 -14.39 -46.06
N GLY A 25 -7.76 -15.36 -46.67
CA GLY A 25 -7.16 -16.62 -47.09
C GLY A 25 -6.05 -16.38 -48.12
N GLY A 26 -4.82 -16.70 -47.74
CA GLY A 26 -3.67 -16.82 -48.64
C GLY A 26 -3.16 -18.26 -48.60
N ALA A 27 -3.23 -18.94 -49.72
CA ALA A 27 -2.92 -20.35 -49.87
C ALA A 27 -1.42 -20.67 -49.68
N GLY A 28 -1.17 -21.70 -48.87
CA GLY A 28 -0.12 -22.71 -48.96
C GLY A 28 1.24 -22.36 -49.58
N GLY A 29 2.25 -22.24 -48.71
CA GLY A 29 3.66 -22.47 -49.05
C GLY A 29 4.35 -23.25 -47.92
N PRO A 30 4.90 -24.46 -48.16
CA PRO A 30 5.59 -25.21 -47.13
C PRO A 30 7.09 -24.86 -47.11
N GLY A 31 7.61 -24.55 -45.93
CA GLY A 31 9.05 -24.63 -45.64
C GLY A 31 9.68 -23.33 -45.14
N GLY A 32 9.91 -23.24 -43.83
CA GLY A 32 10.75 -22.17 -43.26
C GLY A 32 10.44 -21.78 -41.82
N ALA A 33 10.32 -22.74 -40.90
CA ALA A 33 10.14 -22.45 -39.48
C ALA A 33 11.48 -22.07 -38.80
N ALA A 34 12.00 -20.87 -39.05
CA ALA A 34 13.15 -20.33 -38.29
C ALA A 34 13.31 -18.79 -38.26
N GLY A 35 12.50 -17.99 -38.99
CA GLY A 35 12.79 -16.55 -39.18
C GLY A 35 11.70 -15.53 -38.77
N GLY A 36 10.64 -15.94 -38.06
CA GLY A 36 9.39 -15.17 -37.98
C GLY A 36 9.36 -13.92 -37.08
N TYR A 37 10.31 -13.73 -36.17
CA TYR A 37 10.24 -12.63 -35.20
C TYR A 37 10.73 -11.27 -35.73
N GLY A 38 11.44 -11.24 -36.86
CA GLY A 38 11.96 -9.99 -37.45
C GLY A 38 10.94 -9.22 -38.29
N TYR A 39 10.04 -9.92 -38.99
CA TYR A 39 9.13 -9.28 -39.96
C TYR A 39 7.95 -8.54 -39.32
N ALA A 40 7.46 -8.99 -38.16
CA ALA A 40 6.38 -8.31 -37.45
C ALA A 40 6.84 -6.97 -36.85
N GLY A 41 8.09 -6.88 -36.38
CA GLY A 41 8.67 -5.63 -35.88
C GLY A 41 8.85 -4.58 -36.99
N GLY A 42 9.33 -5.00 -38.16
CA GLY A 42 9.54 -4.09 -39.30
C GLY A 42 8.26 -3.46 -39.84
N LEU A 43 7.14 -4.20 -39.85
CA LEU A 43 5.85 -3.65 -40.28
C LEU A 43 5.25 -2.67 -39.26
N ALA A 44 5.44 -2.92 -37.96
CA ALA A 44 5.02 -1.97 -36.91
C ALA A 44 5.82 -0.67 -36.99
N GLU A 45 7.13 -0.75 -37.27
CA GLU A 45 8.00 0.43 -37.38
C GLU A 45 7.75 1.22 -38.68
N ALA A 46 7.45 0.54 -39.78
CA ALA A 46 7.02 1.20 -41.02
C ALA A 46 5.65 1.87 -40.88
N ALA A 47 4.70 1.26 -40.17
CA ALA A 47 3.40 1.86 -39.88
C ALA A 47 3.49 3.09 -38.96
N LEU A 48 4.52 3.16 -38.09
CA LEU A 48 4.77 4.32 -37.23
C LEU A 48 5.32 5.54 -37.98
N GLN A 49 5.82 5.39 -39.21
CA GLN A 49 6.30 6.49 -40.03
C GLN A 49 5.20 7.19 -40.84
N ASP A 50 4.01 6.60 -40.95
CA ASP A 50 2.89 7.24 -41.64
C ASP A 50 2.24 8.31 -40.74
N PRO A 51 2.23 9.60 -41.14
CA PRO A 51 1.63 10.66 -40.34
C PRO A 51 0.14 10.45 -40.07
N THR A 52 -0.58 9.71 -40.92
CA THR A 52 -2.00 9.41 -40.72
C THR A 52 -2.24 8.40 -39.58
N VAL A 53 -1.37 7.39 -39.49
CA VAL A 53 -1.43 6.37 -38.42
C VAL A 53 -1.08 6.98 -37.07
N GLN A 54 -0.14 7.93 -37.02
CA GLN A 54 0.16 8.67 -35.78
C GLN A 54 -1.02 9.52 -35.29
N GLN A 55 -1.78 10.14 -36.19
CA GLN A 55 -2.97 10.92 -35.82
C GLN A 55 -4.06 10.02 -35.25
N GLN A 56 -4.34 8.88 -35.88
CA GLN A 56 -5.33 7.92 -35.39
C GLN A 56 -4.93 7.30 -34.04
N LEU A 57 -3.66 6.92 -33.87
CA LEU A 57 -3.15 6.42 -32.60
C LEU A 57 -3.30 7.45 -31.49
N LYS A 58 -3.05 8.74 -31.79
CA LYS A 58 -3.21 9.82 -30.82
C LYS A 58 -4.67 10.00 -30.40
N GLU A 59 -5.62 9.94 -31.33
CA GLU A 59 -7.06 10.04 -31.02
C GLU A 59 -7.55 8.84 -30.19
N VAL A 60 -7.19 7.62 -30.57
CA VAL A 60 -7.55 6.41 -29.83
C VAL A 60 -6.91 6.40 -28.44
N ALA A 61 -5.65 6.82 -28.32
CA ALA A 61 -4.97 6.94 -27.04
C ALA A 61 -5.65 7.98 -26.15
N TYR A 62 -6.05 9.13 -26.70
CA TYR A 62 -6.75 10.17 -25.95
C TYR A 62 -8.12 9.70 -25.48
N GLN A 63 -8.88 9.01 -26.33
CA GLN A 63 -10.19 8.46 -25.98
C GLN A 63 -10.09 7.40 -24.88
N LYS A 64 -9.14 6.45 -24.99
CA LYS A 64 -8.90 5.45 -23.95
C LYS A 64 -8.39 6.05 -22.65
N ALA A 65 -7.58 7.11 -22.72
CA ALA A 65 -7.13 7.82 -21.53
C ALA A 65 -8.29 8.50 -20.80
N GLN A 66 -9.25 9.09 -21.53
CA GLN A 66 -10.44 9.70 -20.92
C GLN A 66 -11.36 8.65 -20.28
N GLU A 67 -11.60 7.52 -20.95
CA GLU A 67 -12.38 6.42 -20.38
C GLU A 67 -11.74 5.87 -19.11
N GLY A 68 -10.42 5.67 -19.13
CA GLY A 68 -9.67 5.24 -17.94
C GLY A 68 -9.77 6.24 -16.79
N PHE A 69 -9.79 7.54 -17.09
CA PHE A 69 -9.90 8.59 -16.09
C PHE A 69 -11.29 8.65 -15.42
N GLU A 70 -12.37 8.45 -16.18
CA GLU A 70 -13.72 8.42 -15.61
C GLU A 70 -13.94 7.18 -14.74
N VAL A 71 -13.46 6.01 -15.17
CA VAL A 71 -13.49 4.79 -14.33
C VAL A 71 -12.67 4.97 -13.06
N ALA A 72 -11.49 5.59 -13.17
CA ALA A 72 -10.65 5.89 -12.02
C ALA A 72 -11.33 6.86 -11.04
N LYS A 73 -12.01 7.91 -11.51
CA LYS A 73 -12.77 8.83 -10.64
C LYS A 73 -13.85 8.13 -9.84
N VAL A 74 -14.66 7.30 -10.49
CA VAL A 74 -15.76 6.58 -9.82
C VAL A 74 -15.20 5.60 -8.79
N ALA A 75 -14.16 4.84 -9.15
CA ALA A 75 -13.49 3.95 -8.21
C ALA A 75 -12.86 4.72 -7.03
N THR A 76 -12.29 5.90 -7.30
CA THR A 76 -11.70 6.76 -6.25
C THR A 76 -12.77 7.30 -5.30
N ALA A 77 -13.95 7.70 -5.81
CA ALA A 77 -15.04 8.19 -4.98
C ALA A 77 -15.59 7.09 -4.05
N MET A 78 -15.76 5.88 -4.57
CA MET A 78 -16.17 4.71 -3.77
C MET A 78 -15.11 4.37 -2.72
N ALA A 79 -13.83 4.32 -3.14
CA ALA A 79 -12.73 4.07 -2.23
C ALA A 79 -12.61 5.15 -1.13
N ALA A 80 -12.92 6.41 -1.45
CA ALA A 80 -12.92 7.50 -0.47
C ALA A 80 -14.05 7.35 0.57
N GLU A 81 -15.24 6.89 0.17
CA GLU A 81 -16.34 6.63 1.11
C GLU A 81 -16.02 5.45 2.02
N GLU A 82 -15.47 4.36 1.47
CA GLU A 82 -15.01 3.21 2.27
C GLU A 82 -13.85 3.60 3.19
N LEU A 83 -12.89 4.39 2.70
CA LEU A 83 -11.81 4.93 3.53
C LEU A 83 -12.34 5.79 4.67
N GLY A 84 -13.39 6.58 4.43
CA GLY A 84 -14.06 7.33 5.49
C GLY A 84 -14.58 6.43 6.60
N LYS A 85 -15.11 5.25 6.27
CA LYS A 85 -15.55 4.25 7.24
C LYS A 85 -14.36 3.59 7.95
N TYR A 86 -13.32 3.18 7.21
CA TYR A 86 -12.10 2.61 7.80
C TYR A 86 -11.36 3.56 8.75
N VAL A 87 -11.37 4.87 8.48
CA VAL A 87 -10.80 5.89 9.38
C VAL A 87 -11.57 5.96 10.70
N GLN A 88 -12.88 5.68 10.69
CA GLN A 88 -13.69 5.65 11.91
C GLN A 88 -13.54 4.33 12.69
N GLU A 89 -13.21 3.23 12.02
CA GLU A 89 -13.03 1.90 12.63
C GLU A 89 -11.71 1.75 13.43
N GLY A 90 -10.89 2.79 13.50
CA GLY A 90 -9.75 2.89 14.42
C GLY A 90 -8.40 2.54 13.78
N PRO A 91 -7.45 1.93 14.53
CA PRO A 91 -6.07 1.76 14.06
C PRO A 91 -5.92 0.85 12.83
N ALA A 92 -6.92 0.01 12.53
CA ALA A 92 -6.92 -0.87 11.37
C ALA A 92 -6.91 -0.10 10.04
N GLY A 93 -7.66 1.01 9.93
CA GLY A 93 -7.72 1.79 8.69
C GLY A 93 -6.39 2.45 8.32
N ILE A 94 -5.63 2.90 9.33
CA ILE A 94 -4.31 3.52 9.11
C ILE A 94 -3.33 2.49 8.52
N SER A 95 -3.39 1.24 8.99
CA SER A 95 -2.55 0.17 8.45
C SER A 95 -2.82 -0.13 6.97
N VAL A 96 -4.09 -0.12 6.54
CA VAL A 96 -4.44 -0.31 5.12
C VAL A 96 -3.93 0.84 4.26
N LEU A 97 -4.04 2.08 4.74
CA LEU A 97 -3.51 3.26 4.04
C LEU A 97 -1.98 3.22 3.90
N CYS A 98 -1.29 2.80 4.95
CA CYS A 98 0.17 2.63 4.94
C CYS A 98 0.59 1.48 4.02
N PHE A 99 -0.16 0.38 4.01
CA PHE A 99 0.04 -0.75 3.10
C PHE A 99 -0.05 -0.31 1.63
N LEU A 100 -1.08 0.46 1.28
CA LEU A 100 -1.24 1.03 -0.08
C LEU A 100 -0.09 1.98 -0.43
N GLY A 101 0.36 2.81 0.53
CA GLY A 101 1.54 3.67 0.36
C GLY A 101 2.82 2.88 0.08
N GLY A 102 3.08 1.82 0.83
CA GLY A 102 4.21 0.91 0.61
C GLY A 102 4.15 0.21 -0.75
N LEU A 103 2.97 -0.25 -1.15
CA LEU A 103 2.75 -0.88 -2.46
C LEU A 103 3.01 0.11 -3.60
N ALA A 104 2.43 1.32 -3.54
CA ALA A 104 2.64 2.35 -4.56
C ALA A 104 4.12 2.74 -4.67
N THR A 105 4.81 2.89 -3.54
CA THR A 105 6.25 3.20 -3.49
C THR A 105 7.08 2.08 -4.11
N THR A 106 6.71 0.83 -3.87
CA THR A 106 7.36 -0.34 -4.48
C THR A 106 7.22 -0.33 -6.00
N VAL A 107 6.01 -0.11 -6.50
CA VAL A 107 5.73 -0.04 -7.95
C VAL A 107 6.51 1.11 -8.60
N ILE A 108 6.51 2.30 -7.99
CA ILE A 108 7.26 3.45 -8.48
C ILE A 108 8.77 3.16 -8.48
N GLY A 109 9.29 2.54 -7.42
CA GLY A 109 10.69 2.11 -7.35
C GLY A 109 11.07 1.13 -8.45
N ILE A 110 10.22 0.14 -8.74
CA ILE A 110 10.40 -0.82 -9.84
C ILE A 110 10.41 -0.09 -11.19
N LEU A 111 9.43 0.79 -11.45
CA LEU A 111 9.39 1.58 -12.68
C LEU A 111 10.64 2.46 -12.84
N GLY A 112 11.14 3.02 -11.72
CA GLY A 112 12.38 3.78 -11.67
C GLY A 112 13.63 2.95 -11.99
N LEU A 113 13.65 1.67 -11.61
CA LEU A 113 14.75 0.75 -11.94
C LEU A 113 14.67 0.23 -13.38
N LEU A 114 13.47 -0.03 -13.90
CA LEU A 114 13.26 -0.51 -15.27
C LEU A 114 13.57 0.56 -16.32
N ASN A 115 13.62 1.84 -15.94
CA ASN A 115 14.03 2.94 -16.81
C ASN A 115 15.56 3.00 -16.99
N PHE A 116 16.15 1.90 -17.49
CA PHE A 116 17.60 1.76 -17.70
C PHE A 116 18.18 2.82 -18.63
N GLY A 117 17.39 3.32 -19.58
CA GLY A 117 17.83 4.34 -20.56
C GLY A 117 18.24 5.66 -19.91
N ASN A 118 17.56 6.07 -18.84
CA ASN A 118 17.92 7.26 -18.06
C ASN A 118 18.80 6.94 -16.84
N GLY A 119 18.85 5.69 -16.39
CA GLY A 119 19.62 5.30 -15.20
C GLY A 119 21.14 5.40 -15.35
N LEU A 120 21.66 5.29 -16.57
CA LEU A 120 23.12 5.37 -16.82
C LEU A 120 23.70 6.78 -16.64
N THR A 121 22.87 7.83 -16.76
CA THR A 121 23.35 9.21 -16.65
C THR A 121 23.45 9.69 -15.20
N SER A 122 22.72 9.06 -14.26
CA SER A 122 22.75 9.37 -12.83
C SER A 122 22.74 8.10 -11.96
N PRO A 123 23.90 7.48 -11.68
CA PRO A 123 23.97 6.26 -10.86
C PRO A 123 23.36 6.45 -9.46
N PHE A 124 23.39 7.68 -8.94
CA PHE A 124 22.75 8.03 -7.67
C PHE A 124 21.22 7.81 -7.68
N THR A 125 20.55 8.17 -8.78
CA THR A 125 19.09 7.98 -8.91
C THR A 125 18.73 6.51 -8.91
N TYR A 126 19.54 5.67 -9.56
CA TYR A 126 19.33 4.23 -9.60
C TYR A 126 19.45 3.59 -8.22
N VAL A 127 20.49 3.97 -7.46
CA VAL A 127 20.69 3.52 -6.08
C VAL A 127 19.51 3.94 -5.20
N LEU A 128 19.06 5.18 -5.32
CA LEU A 128 17.96 5.69 -4.49
C LEU A 128 16.61 5.04 -4.89
N ASN A 129 16.38 4.75 -6.17
CA ASN A 129 15.22 3.95 -6.60
C ASN A 129 15.26 2.52 -6.04
N ALA A 130 16.45 1.90 -5.97
CA ALA A 130 16.62 0.60 -5.33
C ALA A 130 16.32 0.65 -3.82
N TYR A 131 16.75 1.70 -3.13
CA TYR A 131 16.40 1.94 -1.73
C TYR A 131 14.89 2.14 -1.55
N LEU A 132 14.25 2.97 -2.39
CA LEU A 132 12.80 3.20 -2.34
C LEU A 132 12.01 1.91 -2.60
N MET A 133 12.42 1.11 -3.57
CA MET A 133 11.82 -0.20 -3.82
C MET A 133 11.96 -1.10 -2.59
N THR A 134 13.17 -1.22 -2.04
CA THR A 134 13.44 -2.09 -0.89
C THR A 134 12.63 -1.66 0.34
N PHE A 135 12.63 -0.36 0.65
CA PHE A 135 11.85 0.18 1.75
C PHE A 135 10.34 0.08 1.52
N GLY A 136 9.87 0.28 0.28
CA GLY A 136 8.46 0.05 -0.09
C GLY A 136 8.03 -1.38 0.17
N VAL A 137 8.86 -2.37 -0.21
CA VAL A 137 8.60 -3.79 0.05
C VAL A 137 8.59 -4.06 1.56
N VAL A 138 9.52 -3.51 2.31
CA VAL A 138 9.54 -3.64 3.79
C VAL A 138 8.28 -3.04 4.40
N THR A 139 7.87 -1.83 4.00
CA THR A 139 6.61 -1.21 4.45
C THR A 139 5.40 -2.08 4.13
N PHE A 140 5.31 -2.56 2.89
CA PHE A 140 4.26 -3.47 2.44
C PHE A 140 4.20 -4.73 3.32
N LEU A 141 5.34 -5.36 3.60
CA LEU A 141 5.41 -6.56 4.44
C LEU A 141 5.07 -6.27 5.91
N LEU A 142 5.46 -5.11 6.44
CA LEU A 142 5.17 -4.72 7.82
C LEU A 142 3.71 -4.36 8.05
N GLU A 143 3.01 -3.85 7.04
CA GLU A 143 1.58 -3.50 7.12
C GLU A 143 0.64 -4.58 6.58
N ALA A 144 1.19 -5.66 6.00
CA ALA A 144 0.38 -6.75 5.50
C ALA A 144 -0.28 -7.50 6.67
N ASP A 145 -1.56 -7.24 6.87
CA ASP A 145 -2.39 -7.97 7.80
C ASP A 145 -2.57 -9.42 7.32
N VAL A 146 -2.13 -10.37 8.15
CA VAL A 146 -2.14 -11.80 7.86
C VAL A 146 -3.58 -12.30 7.68
N GLU A 147 -4.55 -11.70 8.36
CA GLU A 147 -5.97 -12.06 8.24
C GLU A 147 -6.51 -11.66 6.87
N SER A 148 -6.27 -10.41 6.47
CA SER A 148 -6.59 -9.92 5.12
C SER A 148 -5.91 -10.74 4.02
N LEU A 149 -4.65 -11.13 4.19
CA LEU A 149 -3.94 -11.99 3.23
C LEU A 149 -4.57 -13.38 3.09
N ARG A 150 -5.03 -13.98 4.20
CA ARG A 150 -5.67 -15.30 4.19
C ARG A 150 -7.03 -15.29 3.49
N SER A 151 -7.74 -14.15 3.54
CA SER A 151 -9.02 -14.00 2.83
C SER A 151 -8.86 -14.08 1.30
N MET A 152 -7.71 -13.66 0.78
CA MET A 152 -7.42 -13.66 -0.66
C MET A 152 -6.82 -15.00 -1.12
N ARG A 153 -7.57 -15.76 -1.94
CA ARG A 153 -7.14 -17.07 -2.48
C ARG A 153 -5.76 -17.04 -3.16
N VAL A 154 -5.41 -15.93 -3.81
CA VAL A 154 -4.13 -15.80 -4.54
C VAL A 154 -2.97 -15.56 -3.57
N LEU A 155 -3.16 -14.71 -2.55
CA LEU A 155 -2.12 -14.36 -1.57
C LEU A 155 -2.00 -15.39 -0.44
N GLY A 156 -2.99 -16.26 -0.24
CA GLY A 156 -2.92 -17.35 0.73
C GLY A 156 -1.71 -18.28 0.54
N ARG A 157 -1.20 -18.41 -0.70
CA ARG A 157 0.05 -19.17 -0.97
C ARG A 157 1.31 -18.47 -0.46
N LEU A 158 1.29 -17.14 -0.39
CA LEU A 158 2.41 -16.32 0.10
C LEU A 158 2.36 -16.10 1.61
N SER A 159 1.21 -16.33 2.25
CA SER A 159 1.02 -16.19 3.71
C SER A 159 2.15 -16.79 4.56
N PRO A 160 2.58 -18.06 4.37
CA PRO A 160 3.62 -18.65 5.22
C PRO A 160 5.00 -18.01 4.99
N TRP A 161 5.25 -17.42 3.82
CA TRP A 161 6.50 -16.72 3.53
C TRP A 161 6.52 -15.34 4.18
N VAL A 162 5.40 -14.60 4.06
CA VAL A 162 5.25 -13.29 4.71
C VAL A 162 5.37 -13.40 6.22
N GLU A 163 4.75 -14.42 6.83
CA GLU A 163 4.81 -14.66 8.28
C GLU A 163 6.24 -14.90 8.77
N ARG A 164 7.04 -15.68 8.04
CA ARG A 164 8.47 -15.90 8.38
C ARG A 164 9.28 -14.61 8.29
N TYR A 165 9.06 -13.81 7.24
CA TYR A 165 9.75 -12.54 7.08
C TYR A 165 9.36 -11.53 8.15
N GLN A 166 8.07 -11.43 8.50
CA GLN A 166 7.62 -10.56 9.60
C GLN A 166 8.29 -10.96 10.92
N LEU A 167 8.33 -12.26 11.25
CA LEU A 167 9.03 -12.73 12.45
C LEU A 167 10.52 -12.40 12.45
N GLU A 168 11.21 -12.56 11.32
CA GLU A 168 12.63 -12.24 11.24
C GLU A 168 12.89 -10.73 11.35
N VAL A 169 12.09 -9.91 10.67
CA VAL A 169 12.19 -8.45 10.76
C VAL A 169 11.87 -7.97 12.17
N PHE A 170 10.84 -8.52 12.81
CA PHE A 170 10.49 -8.17 14.20
C PHE A 170 11.61 -8.54 15.17
N ASN A 171 12.23 -9.71 15.00
CA ASN A 171 13.33 -10.14 15.87
C ASN A 171 14.58 -9.24 15.69
N ARG A 172 14.90 -8.83 14.46
CA ARG A 172 16.06 -7.98 14.18
C ARG A 172 15.82 -6.51 14.48
N ALA A 173 14.58 -6.05 14.32
CA ALA A 173 14.23 -4.64 14.30
C ALA A 173 12.97 -4.38 15.15
N ASN A 174 13.06 -4.67 16.45
CA ASN A 174 12.00 -4.41 17.43
C ASN A 174 11.47 -2.97 17.36
N PHE A 175 12.32 -1.99 17.02
CA PHE A 175 11.89 -0.61 16.83
C PHE A 175 10.82 -0.44 15.74
N LEU A 176 10.87 -1.21 14.64
CA LEU A 176 9.85 -1.18 13.58
C LEU A 176 8.56 -1.90 13.96
N THR A 177 8.52 -2.62 15.09
CA THR A 177 7.26 -3.19 15.61
C THR A 177 6.45 -2.13 16.36
N GLU A 178 7.13 -1.14 16.94
CA GLU A 178 6.47 -0.06 17.64
C GLU A 178 5.85 0.92 16.65
N LEU A 179 4.63 1.39 16.97
CA LEU A 179 3.93 2.43 16.21
C LEU A 179 4.80 3.69 16.01
N ARG A 180 5.69 4.01 16.96
CA ARG A 180 6.68 5.10 16.84
C ARG A 180 7.66 4.88 15.73
N GLY A 181 8.29 3.70 15.72
CA GLY A 181 9.34 3.40 14.75
C GLY A 181 8.78 3.27 13.35
N ARG A 182 7.57 2.73 13.19
CA ARG A 182 6.86 2.69 11.90
C ARG A 182 6.56 4.10 11.39
N GLY A 183 6.01 4.97 12.24
CA GLY A 183 5.74 6.37 11.87
C GLY A 183 7.01 7.13 11.45
N LEU A 184 8.09 7.00 12.23
CA LEU A 184 9.39 7.61 11.89
C LEU A 184 10.00 7.04 10.61
N PHE A 185 9.85 5.74 10.37
CA PHE A 185 10.30 5.08 9.16
C PHE A 185 9.56 5.62 7.92
N TYR A 186 8.25 5.87 8.00
CA TYR A 186 7.47 6.47 6.91
C TYR A 186 7.85 7.92 6.65
N VAL A 187 8.11 8.70 7.71
CA VAL A 187 8.65 10.06 7.56
C VAL A 187 10.00 10.04 6.84
N PHE A 188 10.88 9.11 7.21
CA PHE A 188 12.20 8.95 6.57
C PHE A 188 12.09 8.55 5.09
N ILE A 189 11.27 7.55 4.77
CA ILE A 189 11.04 7.16 3.37
C ILE A 189 10.40 8.30 2.58
N GLY A 190 9.42 8.97 3.16
CA GLY A 190 8.71 10.09 2.55
C GLY A 190 9.66 11.25 2.21
N THR A 191 10.55 11.63 3.13
CA THR A 191 11.54 12.68 2.88
C THR A 191 12.56 12.27 1.82
N LEU A 192 13.03 11.01 1.83
CA LEU A 192 13.89 10.49 0.75
C LEU A 192 13.21 10.56 -0.62
N ALA A 193 11.93 10.16 -0.72
CA ALA A 193 11.19 10.21 -1.97
C ALA A 193 10.94 11.65 -2.46
N VAL A 194 10.58 12.57 -1.56
CA VAL A 194 10.31 13.98 -1.88
C VAL A 194 11.56 14.71 -2.40
N THR A 195 12.75 14.36 -1.89
CA THR A 195 14.00 15.02 -2.31
C THR A 195 14.46 14.64 -3.72
N GLN A 196 13.93 13.55 -4.31
CA GLN A 196 14.38 13.11 -5.64
C GLN A 196 13.86 13.97 -6.79
N CYS A 197 12.63 14.47 -6.70
CA CYS A 197 11.98 15.23 -7.76
C CYS A 197 10.80 16.01 -7.19
N PHE A 198 10.59 17.24 -7.65
CA PHE A 198 9.50 18.10 -7.18
C PHE A 198 8.17 17.88 -7.93
N PHE A 199 8.22 17.42 -9.19
CA PHE A 199 7.05 17.27 -10.07
C PHE A 199 6.95 15.86 -10.69
N CYS A 200 7.20 14.82 -9.90
CA CYS A 200 7.13 13.43 -10.34
C CYS A 200 6.13 12.61 -9.50
N LEU A 201 5.74 11.42 -9.99
CA LEU A 201 4.92 10.47 -9.20
C LEU A 201 5.58 10.10 -7.86
N THR A 202 6.92 10.03 -7.83
CA THR A 202 7.69 9.81 -6.60
C THR A 202 7.46 10.90 -5.55
N PHE A 203 7.26 12.15 -5.98
CA PHE A 203 6.95 13.25 -5.06
C PHE A 203 5.60 13.03 -4.37
N ILE A 204 4.58 12.66 -5.16
CA ILE A 204 3.22 12.43 -4.64
C ILE A 204 3.21 11.25 -3.69
N ALA A 205 3.86 10.13 -4.06
CA ALA A 205 3.99 8.97 -3.18
C ALA A 205 4.82 9.28 -1.92
N GLY A 206 5.88 10.07 -2.05
CA GLY A 206 6.69 10.55 -0.93
C GLY A 206 5.90 11.42 0.03
N LEU A 207 5.12 12.36 -0.49
CA LEU A 207 4.23 13.21 0.30
C LEU A 207 3.15 12.39 1.00
N TRP A 208 2.58 11.39 0.32
CA TRP A 208 1.63 10.44 0.91
C TRP A 208 2.24 9.68 2.09
N ASN A 209 3.42 9.07 1.91
CA ASN A 209 4.12 8.37 3.00
C ASN A 209 4.49 9.29 4.15
N LEU A 210 4.89 10.53 3.85
CA LEU A 210 5.21 11.54 4.85
C LEU A 210 3.97 11.90 5.69
N LEU A 211 2.82 12.12 5.04
CA LEU A 211 1.55 12.38 5.72
C LEU A 211 1.12 11.20 6.58
N MET A 212 1.23 9.97 6.07
CA MET A 212 0.92 8.76 6.86
C MET A 212 1.84 8.61 8.07
N GLY A 213 3.14 8.86 7.91
CA GLY A 213 4.10 8.86 9.01
C GLY A 213 3.74 9.89 10.09
N ILE A 214 3.38 11.11 9.69
CA ILE A 214 2.95 12.16 10.62
C ILE A 214 1.65 11.75 11.34
N LEU A 215 0.66 11.22 10.62
CA LEU A 215 -0.60 10.75 11.21
C LEU A 215 -0.36 9.63 12.25
N CYS A 216 0.52 8.68 11.96
CA CYS A 216 0.92 7.63 12.90
C CYS A 216 1.55 8.21 14.17
N LEU A 217 2.40 9.24 14.04
CA LEU A 217 3.04 9.89 15.18
C LEU A 217 2.05 10.72 16.02
N LEU A 218 1.14 11.44 15.37
CA LEU A 218 0.11 12.25 16.06
C LEU A 218 -0.85 11.36 16.85
N LYS A 219 -1.35 10.28 16.24
CA LYS A 219 -2.25 9.33 16.90
C LYS A 219 -1.62 8.69 18.13
N LEU A 220 -0.32 8.42 18.07
CA LEU A 220 0.37 7.87 19.22
C LEU A 220 0.56 8.90 20.34
N GLY A 221 0.81 10.17 20.01
CA GLY A 221 0.91 11.24 21.01
C GLY A 221 -0.32 11.25 21.91
N GLU A 222 -1.51 11.25 21.31
CA GLU A 222 -2.80 11.23 22.01
C GLU A 222 -2.98 9.97 22.87
N HIS A 223 -2.63 8.79 22.34
CA HIS A 223 -2.76 7.54 23.11
C HIS A 223 -1.79 7.46 24.28
N SER A 224 -0.59 8.04 24.13
CA SER A 224 0.42 8.06 25.19
C SER A 224 -0.03 8.93 26.37
N GLU A 225 -0.71 10.05 26.09
CA GLU A 225 -1.24 10.94 27.12
C GLU A 225 -2.37 10.26 27.92
N HIS A 226 -3.30 9.61 27.23
CA HIS A 226 -4.36 8.83 27.89
C HIS A 226 -3.82 7.67 28.74
N ARG A 227 -2.79 6.97 28.27
CA ARG A 227 -2.14 5.91 29.05
C ARG A 227 -1.44 6.46 30.28
N LEU A 228 -0.79 7.62 30.18
CA LEU A 228 -0.14 8.26 31.33
C LEU A 228 -1.17 8.70 32.37
N TRP A 229 -2.29 9.28 31.94
CA TRP A 229 -3.40 9.65 32.82
C TRP A 229 -3.98 8.44 33.56
N THR A 230 -4.34 7.39 32.82
CA THR A 230 -4.92 6.17 33.40
C THR A 230 -3.95 5.40 34.29
N ALA A 231 -2.66 5.35 33.96
CA ALA A 231 -1.65 4.75 34.83
C ALA A 231 -1.49 5.55 36.14
N GLY A 232 -1.58 6.89 36.08
CA GLY A 232 -1.61 7.75 37.25
C GLY A 232 -2.81 7.46 38.16
N GLU A 233 -4.00 7.35 37.57
CA GLU A 233 -5.24 7.07 38.27
C GLU A 233 -5.25 5.66 38.91
N GLN A 234 -4.74 4.65 38.19
CA GLN A 234 -4.57 3.30 38.73
C GLN A 234 -3.58 3.26 39.89
N ALA A 235 -2.46 3.98 39.78
CA ALA A 235 -1.47 4.07 40.86
C ALA A 235 -2.07 4.77 42.11
N GLU A 236 -2.92 5.78 41.92
CA GLU A 236 -3.62 6.44 43.00
C GLU A 236 -4.66 5.54 43.67
N HIS A 237 -5.45 4.81 42.88
CA HIS A 237 -6.44 3.86 43.40
C HIS A 237 -5.77 2.75 44.24
N GLN A 238 -4.63 2.22 43.78
CA GLN A 238 -3.82 1.25 44.53
C GLN A 238 -3.33 1.83 45.87
N ARG A 239 -2.85 3.08 45.90
CA ARG A 239 -2.43 3.76 47.14
C ARG A 239 -3.60 3.93 48.12
N ASN A 240 -4.79 4.24 47.62
CA ASN A 240 -5.98 4.40 48.48
C ASN A 240 -6.42 3.07 49.11
N ILE A 241 -6.36 1.95 48.37
CA ILE A 241 -6.64 0.62 48.91
C ILE A 241 -5.61 0.24 49.99
N GLN A 242 -4.32 0.50 49.75
CA GLN A 242 -3.28 0.21 50.74
C GLN A 242 -3.46 1.02 52.03
N ARG A 243 -3.86 2.30 51.92
CA ARG A 243 -4.18 3.14 53.09
C ARG A 243 -5.38 2.62 53.87
N ALA A 244 -6.44 2.20 53.19
CA ALA A 244 -7.62 1.61 53.85
C ALA A 244 -7.30 0.28 54.56
N GLY A 245 -6.44 -0.56 53.97
CA GLY A 245 -5.97 -1.79 54.62
C GLY A 245 -5.16 -1.51 55.89
N ALA A 246 -4.30 -0.49 55.85
CA ALA A 246 -3.51 -0.08 57.01
C ALA A 246 -4.38 0.48 58.15
N THR A 247 -5.40 1.29 57.85
CA THR A 247 -6.32 1.82 58.87
C THR A 247 -7.18 0.71 59.49
N HIS A 248 -7.66 -0.25 58.71
CA HIS A 248 -8.42 -1.39 59.22
C HIS A 248 -7.59 -2.30 60.14
N LYS A 249 -6.33 -2.56 59.76
CA LYS A 249 -5.39 -3.31 60.62
C LYS A 249 -5.15 -2.59 61.94
N ALA A 250 -4.86 -1.29 61.91
CA ALA A 250 -4.67 -0.49 63.10
C ALA A 250 -5.92 -0.43 64.01
N ALA A 251 -7.13 -0.43 63.43
CA ALA A 251 -8.37 -0.48 64.20
C ALA A 251 -8.58 -1.85 64.88
N ARG A 252 -8.30 -2.95 64.18
CA ARG A 252 -8.40 -4.31 64.73
C ARG A 252 -7.43 -4.52 65.90
N ASP A 253 -6.20 -4.03 65.77
CA ASP A 253 -5.18 -4.15 66.83
C ASP A 253 -5.59 -3.41 68.12
N ARG A 254 -6.37 -2.32 68.02
CA ARG A 254 -6.92 -1.61 69.19
C ARG A 254 -8.03 -2.38 69.91
N ILE A 255 -8.81 -3.20 69.20
CA ILE A 255 -9.94 -3.95 69.80
C ILE A 255 -9.45 -5.20 70.54
N GLY A 256 -8.33 -5.81 70.10
CA GLY A 256 -7.80 -7.03 70.70
C GLY A 256 -6.95 -6.86 71.97
N MET A 257 -6.82 -5.64 72.51
CA MET A 257 -6.01 -5.33 73.71
C MET A 257 -6.84 -5.01 74.96
N GLY A 258 -8.17 -5.12 74.90
CA GLY A 258 -9.09 -4.95 76.04
C GLY A 258 -9.62 -6.29 76.54
#